data_AF-G7JKQ5-F1
#
_entry.id   AF-G7JKQ5-F1
#
_cell.length_a   1.000
_cell.length_b   1.000
_cell.length_c   1.000
_cell.angle_alpha   90.00
_cell.angle_beta   90.00
_cell.angle_gamma   90.00
#
_symmetry.space_group_name_H-M   'P 1'
#
loop_
_entity.id
_entity.type
_entity.pdbx_description
1 polymer ?
#
loop_
_entity_poly.entity_id
_entity_poly.type
_entity_poly.pdbx_seq_one_letter_code
_entity_poly.pdbx_strand_id
1 'polypeptide(L)'
;MASSIDRIVLSNDRVTVQKLRDVGRKLSKNLASSVDKLLEILDKLELVLSNLDQDPAKPIQESLVLPMKTLISDELLRHTDDDVKISVTACLTEIARITAPNAPYNDEHMKEYLKLMADAFEKLSGVSGRGYEKAITRKNFKDQNILDHAGP
;
A
#
# COMPACT_ATOMS: atom_id res chain seq x y z
N MET A 1 18.74 30.21 1.52
CA MET A 1 18.49 29.32 2.69
C MET A 1 17.11 28.72 2.51
N ALA A 2 16.96 27.39 2.64
CA ALA A 2 15.63 26.77 2.59
C ALA A 2 14.75 27.28 3.74
N SER A 3 13.47 27.54 3.46
CA SER A 3 12.51 28.08 4.44
C SER A 3 12.23 27.06 5.55
N SER A 4 11.66 27.51 6.67
CA SER A 4 11.25 26.61 7.76
C SER A 4 10.23 25.55 7.29
N ILE A 5 9.39 25.89 6.31
CA ILE A 5 8.40 24.98 5.71
C ILE A 5 9.12 23.90 4.89
N ASP A 6 10.10 24.27 4.06
CA ASP A 6 10.86 23.31 3.25
C ASP A 6 11.58 22.28 4.13
N ARG A 7 12.10 22.70 5.29
CA ARG A 7 12.76 21.81 6.24
C ARG A 7 11.79 20.80 6.86
N ILE A 8 10.55 21.22 7.15
CA ILE A 8 9.52 20.33 7.70
C ILE A 8 9.09 19.30 6.66
N VAL A 9 8.80 19.74 5.43
CA VAL A 9 8.43 18.85 4.31
C VAL A 9 9.53 17.81 4.06
N LEU A 10 10.79 18.26 3.95
CA LEU A 10 11.93 17.36 3.79
C LEU A 10 12.10 16.38 4.96
N SER A 11 11.76 16.79 6.19
CA SER A 11 11.81 15.89 7.35
C SER A 11 10.71 14.83 7.30
N ASN A 12 9.51 15.20 6.88
CA ASN A 12 8.38 14.28 6.73
C ASN A 12 8.65 13.26 5.62
N ASP A 13 9.16 13.70 4.47
CA ASP A 13 9.55 12.82 3.37
C ASP A 13 10.57 11.77 3.81
N ARG A 14 11.60 12.18 4.57
CA ARG A 14 12.60 11.25 5.11
C ARG A 14 11.99 10.19 6.01
N VAL A 15 11.08 10.60 6.90
CA VAL A 15 10.36 9.68 7.78
C VAL A 15 9.50 8.71 6.97
N THR A 16 8.79 9.19 5.96
CA THR A 16 7.93 8.38 5.08
C THR A 16 8.75 7.38 4.26
N VAL A 17 9.86 7.81 3.66
CA VAL A 17 10.81 6.93 2.96
C VAL A 17 11.28 5.80 3.86
N GLN A 18 11.64 6.11 5.10
CA GLN A 18 12.10 5.09 6.04
C GLN A 18 10.99 4.10 6.40
N LYS A 19 9.77 4.59 6.67
CA LYS A 19 8.59 3.75 6.95
C LYS A 19 8.28 2.81 5.78
N LEU A 20 8.24 3.32 4.54
CA LEU A 20 7.99 2.51 3.34
C LEU A 20 9.04 1.42 3.16
N ARG A 21 10.33 1.76 3.33
CA ARG A 21 11.43 0.78 3.26
C ARG A 21 11.32 -0.28 4.35
N ASP A 22 11.00 0.10 5.58
CA ASP A 22 10.87 -0.82 6.70
C ASP A 22 9.69 -1.76 6.54
N VAL A 23 8.52 -1.22 6.20
CA VAL A 23 7.30 -2.01 5.98
C VAL A 23 7.46 -2.91 4.75
N GLY A 24 8.01 -2.41 3.65
CA GLY A 24 8.30 -3.21 2.46
C GLY A 24 9.24 -4.39 2.73
N ARG A 25 10.32 -4.17 3.49
CA ARG A 25 11.21 -5.26 3.94
C ARG A 25 10.50 -6.26 4.84
N LYS A 26 9.65 -5.79 5.76
CA LYS A 26 8.86 -6.68 6.63
C LYS A 26 7.91 -7.53 5.80
N LEU A 27 7.19 -6.93 4.85
CA LEU A 27 6.27 -7.64 3.97
C LEU A 27 7.00 -8.75 3.19
N SER A 28 8.10 -8.41 2.52
CA SER A 28 8.91 -9.36 1.75
C SER A 28 9.43 -10.53 2.58
N LYS A 29 9.77 -10.33 3.86
CA LYS A 29 10.26 -11.38 4.75
C LYS A 29 9.17 -12.26 5.37
N ASN A 30 7.90 -11.82 5.32
CA ASN A 30 6.80 -12.45 6.07
C ASN A 30 5.71 -13.01 5.14
N LEU A 31 6.02 -13.25 3.86
CA LEU A 31 5.08 -13.85 2.89
C LEU A 31 4.55 -15.21 3.34
N ALA A 32 5.37 -16.01 4.02
CA ALA A 32 5.01 -17.32 4.57
C ALA A 32 4.69 -17.30 6.08
N SER A 33 4.44 -16.12 6.66
CA SER A 33 4.09 -15.99 8.07
C SER A 33 2.60 -16.27 8.32
N SER A 34 2.13 -16.14 9.56
CA SER A 34 0.70 -16.28 9.85
C SER A 34 -0.13 -15.18 9.16
N VAL A 35 -1.40 -15.50 8.88
CA VAL A 35 -2.36 -14.57 8.29
C VAL A 35 -2.45 -13.27 9.10
N ASP A 36 -2.58 -13.36 10.42
CA ASP A 36 -2.66 -12.18 11.30
C ASP A 36 -1.43 -11.28 11.16
N LYS A 37 -0.24 -11.88 11.06
CA LYS A 37 1.01 -11.13 10.93
C LYS A 37 1.10 -10.43 9.58
N LEU A 38 0.69 -11.13 8.52
CA LEU A 38 0.65 -10.59 7.17
C LEU A 38 -0.34 -9.42 7.08
N LEU A 39 -1.54 -9.57 7.65
CA LEU A 39 -2.56 -8.52 7.71
C LEU A 39 -2.07 -7.29 8.48
N GLU A 40 -1.39 -7.47 9.62
CA GLU A 40 -0.80 -6.36 10.40
C GLU A 40 0.20 -5.53 9.55
N ILE A 41 1.00 -6.21 8.73
CA ILE A 41 1.99 -5.56 7.87
C ILE A 41 1.30 -4.83 6.72
N LEU A 42 0.30 -5.46 6.08
CA LEU A 42 -0.47 -4.88 4.99
C LEU A 42 -1.26 -3.65 5.46
N ASP A 43 -1.89 -3.68 6.64
CA ASP A 43 -2.58 -2.51 7.20
C ASP A 43 -1.65 -1.32 7.43
N LYS A 44 -0.42 -1.60 7.91
CA LYS A 44 0.60 -0.56 8.08
C LYS A 44 1.06 0.00 6.74
N LEU A 45 1.18 -0.85 5.72
CA LEU A 45 1.53 -0.40 4.38
C LEU A 45 0.43 0.49 3.80
N GLU A 46 -0.82 0.01 3.83
CA GLU A 46 -1.99 0.77 3.39
C GLU A 46 -2.07 2.14 4.08
N LEU A 47 -1.88 2.19 5.40
CA LEU A 47 -1.90 3.45 6.16
C LEU A 47 -0.79 4.42 5.72
N VAL A 48 0.40 3.92 5.42
CA VAL A 48 1.47 4.80 4.91
C VAL A 48 1.13 5.29 3.50
N LEU A 49 0.59 4.43 2.65
CA LEU A 49 0.20 4.77 1.27
C LEU A 49 -0.97 5.76 1.23
N SER A 50 -1.98 5.62 2.09
CA SER A 50 -3.15 6.50 2.11
C SER A 50 -2.82 7.96 2.45
N ASN A 51 -1.68 8.20 3.11
CA ASN A 51 -1.21 9.53 3.48
C ASN A 51 -0.28 10.17 2.43
N LEU A 52 -0.03 9.49 1.30
CA LEU A 52 0.80 10.03 0.23
C LEU A 52 -0.04 10.79 -0.80
N ASP A 53 0.44 11.95 -1.19
CA ASP A 53 -0.08 12.67 -2.33
C ASP A 53 0.29 11.98 -3.66
N GLN A 54 -0.38 12.41 -4.73
CA GLN A 54 -0.06 11.98 -6.08
C GLN A 54 1.31 12.54 -6.52
N ASP A 55 2.06 11.76 -7.30
CA ASP A 55 3.41 12.10 -7.80
C ASP A 55 4.37 12.60 -6.70
N PRO A 56 4.67 11.77 -5.67
CA PRO A 56 5.46 12.21 -4.52
C PRO A 56 6.93 12.42 -4.90
N ALA A 57 7.76 12.98 -4.01
CA ALA A 57 9.17 13.18 -4.33
C ALA A 57 9.89 11.86 -4.72
N LYS A 58 10.86 11.93 -5.64
CA LYS A 58 11.62 10.78 -6.16
C LYS A 58 12.10 9.77 -5.09
N PRO A 59 12.62 10.18 -3.92
CA PRO A 59 13.02 9.22 -2.88
C PRO A 59 11.87 8.37 -2.34
N ILE A 60 10.66 8.93 -2.24
CA ILE A 60 9.45 8.20 -1.85
C ILE A 60 9.11 7.21 -2.96
N GLN A 61 9.09 7.65 -4.20
CA GLN A 61 8.79 6.78 -5.34
C GLN A 61 9.76 5.60 -5.45
N GLU A 62 11.08 5.81 -5.27
CA GLU A 62 12.08 4.74 -5.19
C GLU A 62 11.83 3.77 -4.01
N SER A 63 11.29 4.26 -2.90
CA SER A 63 10.98 3.43 -1.73
C SER A 63 9.72 2.56 -1.91
N LEU A 64 8.86 2.87 -2.86
CA LEU A 64 7.65 2.09 -3.18
C LEU A 64 7.97 0.80 -3.98
N VAL A 65 9.11 0.76 -4.68
CA VAL A 65 9.48 -0.35 -5.59
C VAL A 65 9.43 -1.72 -4.90
N LEU A 66 10.00 -1.85 -3.71
CA LEU A 66 10.02 -3.12 -2.98
C LEU A 66 8.62 -3.55 -2.50
N PRO A 67 7.85 -2.71 -1.77
CA PRO A 67 6.45 -3.01 -1.45
C PRO A 67 5.63 -3.42 -2.67
N MET A 68 5.72 -2.67 -3.77
CA MET A 68 4.99 -2.95 -5.02
C MET A 68 5.33 -4.33 -5.59
N LYS A 69 6.62 -4.63 -5.79
CA LYS A 69 7.07 -5.94 -6.28
C LYS A 69 6.62 -7.10 -5.40
N THR A 70 6.52 -6.85 -4.10
CA THR A 70 6.06 -7.86 -3.15
C THR A 70 4.55 -8.06 -3.24
N LEU A 71 3.76 -6.98 -3.30
CA LEU A 71 2.30 -7.04 -3.41
C LEU A 71 1.80 -7.77 -4.66
N ILE A 72 2.54 -7.68 -5.77
CA ILE A 72 2.21 -8.35 -7.04
C ILE A 72 2.81 -9.75 -7.16
N SER A 73 3.44 -10.28 -6.10
CA SER A 73 3.97 -11.64 -6.12
C SER A 73 2.83 -12.67 -6.11
N ASP A 74 3.06 -13.83 -6.71
CA ASP A 74 2.03 -14.88 -6.78
C ASP A 74 1.62 -15.36 -5.38
N GLU A 75 2.50 -15.31 -4.38
CA GLU A 75 2.20 -15.65 -2.99
C GLU A 75 1.08 -14.78 -2.40
N LEU A 76 1.08 -13.47 -2.70
CA LEU A 76 0.06 -12.54 -2.21
C LEU A 76 -1.17 -12.49 -3.13
N LEU A 77 -0.98 -12.51 -4.45
CA LEU A 77 -2.08 -12.47 -5.41
C LEU A 77 -2.94 -13.75 -5.39
N ARG A 78 -2.32 -14.90 -5.10
CA ARG A 78 -3.01 -16.20 -5.05
C ARG A 78 -3.17 -16.73 -3.63
N HIS A 79 -3.01 -15.85 -2.64
CA HIS A 79 -3.19 -16.21 -1.24
C HIS A 79 -4.58 -16.83 -1.03
N THR A 80 -4.73 -17.81 -0.15
CA THR A 80 -6.02 -18.51 0.03
C THR A 80 -7.00 -17.72 0.88
N ASP A 81 -6.48 -16.95 1.85
CA ASP A 81 -7.26 -16.10 2.74
C ASP A 81 -7.80 -14.85 2.03
N ASP A 82 -9.11 -14.61 2.13
CA ASP A 82 -9.79 -13.50 1.47
C ASP A 82 -9.49 -12.14 2.12
N ASP A 83 -9.26 -12.09 3.43
CA ASP A 83 -8.94 -10.84 4.12
C ASP A 83 -7.55 -10.33 3.69
N VAL A 84 -6.60 -11.26 3.44
CA VAL A 84 -5.30 -10.93 2.82
C VAL A 84 -5.48 -10.37 1.42
N LYS A 85 -6.30 -11.00 0.56
CA LYS A 85 -6.58 -10.51 -0.79
C LYS A 85 -7.17 -9.11 -0.78
N ILE A 86 -8.13 -8.85 0.11
CA ILE A 86 -8.76 -7.53 0.28
C ILE A 86 -7.70 -6.49 0.66
N SER A 87 -6.85 -6.79 1.65
CA SER A 87 -5.78 -5.87 2.08
C SER A 87 -4.73 -5.61 0.98
N VAL A 88 -4.37 -6.63 0.19
CA VAL A 88 -3.49 -6.47 -0.99
C VAL A 88 -4.15 -5.56 -2.02
N THR A 89 -5.43 -5.77 -2.30
CA THR A 89 -6.22 -4.94 -3.24
C THR A 89 -6.25 -3.47 -2.79
N ALA A 90 -6.46 -3.22 -1.49
CA ALA A 90 -6.46 -1.87 -0.93
C ALA A 90 -5.10 -1.18 -1.12
N CYS A 91 -4.00 -1.88 -0.81
CA CYS A 91 -2.65 -1.35 -1.03
C CYS A 91 -2.37 -1.04 -2.51
N LEU A 92 -2.74 -1.95 -3.42
CA LEU A 92 -2.58 -1.76 -4.86
C LEU A 92 -3.41 -0.55 -5.34
N THR A 93 -4.64 -0.39 -4.85
CA THR A 93 -5.49 0.76 -5.17
C THR A 93 -4.85 2.08 -4.75
N GLU A 94 -4.26 2.14 -3.56
CA GLU A 94 -3.54 3.34 -3.12
C GLU A 94 -2.30 3.63 -3.98
N ILE A 95 -1.55 2.60 -4.38
CA ILE A 95 -0.41 2.81 -5.30
C ILE A 95 -0.89 3.35 -6.65
N ALA A 96 -2.00 2.83 -7.19
CA ALA A 96 -2.61 3.34 -8.41
C ALA A 96 -3.02 4.82 -8.25
N ARG A 97 -3.59 5.21 -7.10
CA ARG A 97 -3.92 6.61 -6.79
C ARG A 97 -2.67 7.50 -6.75
N ILE A 98 -1.62 7.08 -6.03
CA ILE A 98 -0.35 7.82 -5.90
C ILE A 98 0.33 8.03 -7.26
N THR A 99 0.20 7.07 -8.17
CA THR A 99 0.83 7.09 -9.49
C THR A 99 -0.05 7.71 -10.60
N ALA A 100 -1.27 8.16 -10.30
CA ALA A 100 -2.15 8.85 -11.25
C ALA A 100 -1.94 10.37 -11.22
N PRO A 101 -2.29 11.14 -12.29
CA PRO A 101 -2.76 10.70 -13.62
C PRO A 101 -1.60 10.37 -14.58
N ASN A 102 -0.41 10.88 -14.27
CA ASN A 102 0.81 10.60 -15.01
C ASN A 102 1.45 9.39 -14.35
N ALA A 103 1.30 8.23 -14.96
CA ALA A 103 2.08 7.07 -14.55
C ALA A 103 3.57 7.51 -14.51
N PRO A 104 4.31 7.37 -13.39
CA PRO A 104 5.69 7.82 -13.33
C PRO A 104 6.63 6.66 -13.66
N TYR A 105 7.67 6.93 -14.46
CA TYR A 105 8.84 6.08 -14.83
C TYR A 105 8.92 5.49 -16.25
N ASN A 106 10.17 5.41 -16.75
CA ASN A 106 10.58 4.99 -18.10
C ASN A 106 9.83 3.74 -18.62
N ASP A 107 9.47 3.78 -19.90
CA ASP A 107 8.27 3.15 -20.51
C ASP A 107 8.15 1.61 -20.45
N GLU A 108 9.22 0.87 -20.15
CA GLU A 108 9.20 -0.60 -20.19
C GLU A 108 8.75 -1.24 -18.87
N HIS A 109 9.40 -0.88 -17.76
CA HIS A 109 9.04 -1.41 -16.44
C HIS A 109 7.65 -0.96 -15.99
N MET A 110 7.18 0.19 -16.48
CA MET A 110 5.85 0.72 -16.17
C MET A 110 4.74 -0.02 -16.90
N LYS A 111 4.91 -0.33 -18.19
CA LYS A 111 3.94 -1.16 -18.92
C LYS A 111 3.80 -2.51 -18.26
N GLU A 112 4.92 -3.10 -17.85
CA GLU A 112 4.93 -4.34 -17.10
C GLU A 112 4.24 -4.17 -15.74
N TYR A 113 4.48 -3.07 -15.03
CA TYR A 113 3.83 -2.76 -13.77
C TYR A 113 2.31 -2.55 -13.88
N LEU A 114 1.85 -1.68 -14.79
CA LEU A 114 0.41 -1.46 -15.03
C LEU A 114 -0.28 -2.74 -15.49
N LYS A 115 0.40 -3.57 -16.28
CA LYS A 115 -0.09 -4.90 -16.65
C LYS A 115 -0.19 -5.82 -15.43
N LEU A 116 0.83 -5.88 -14.59
CA LEU A 116 0.79 -6.68 -13.35
C LEU A 116 -0.30 -6.21 -12.39
N MET A 117 -0.57 -4.90 -12.34
CA MET A 117 -1.69 -4.33 -11.58
C MET A 117 -3.05 -4.74 -12.17
N ALA A 118 -3.22 -4.62 -13.49
CA ALA A 118 -4.45 -5.03 -14.17
C ALA A 118 -4.70 -6.54 -14.01
N ASP A 119 -3.67 -7.36 -14.21
CA ASP A 119 -3.70 -8.81 -14.02
C ASP A 119 -4.01 -9.17 -12.55
N ALA A 120 -3.47 -8.41 -11.58
CA ALA A 120 -3.80 -8.57 -10.17
C ALA A 120 -5.28 -8.30 -9.91
N PHE A 121 -5.84 -7.21 -10.44
CA PHE A 121 -7.27 -6.90 -10.29
C PHE A 121 -8.17 -7.97 -10.92
N GLU A 122 -7.79 -8.53 -12.07
CA GLU A 122 -8.50 -9.66 -12.68
C GLU A 122 -8.45 -10.91 -11.80
N LYS A 123 -7.26 -11.27 -11.25
CA LYS A 123 -7.12 -12.39 -10.32
C LYS A 123 -7.93 -12.20 -9.03
N LEU A 124 -8.12 -10.94 -8.61
CA LEU A 124 -8.84 -10.57 -7.40
C LEU A 124 -10.37 -10.45 -7.62
N SER A 125 -10.86 -10.37 -8.86
CA SER A 125 -12.31 -10.27 -9.16
C SER A 125 -13.11 -11.54 -8.81
N GLY A 126 -12.43 -12.64 -8.44
CA GLY A 126 -13.04 -13.86 -7.93
C GLY A 126 -13.46 -13.81 -6.45
N VAL A 127 -13.21 -12.71 -5.73
CA VAL A 127 -13.63 -12.54 -4.33
C VAL A 127 -15.17 -12.36 -4.30
N SER A 128 -15.88 -13.37 -3.78
CA SER A 128 -17.35 -13.34 -3.69
C SER A 128 -17.86 -12.20 -2.79
N GLY A 129 -19.11 -11.76 -3.00
CA GLY A 129 -19.72 -10.60 -2.35
C GLY A 129 -19.63 -10.48 -0.82
N ARG A 130 -19.33 -11.57 -0.10
CA ARG A 130 -19.01 -11.51 1.35
C ARG A 130 -17.72 -10.73 1.67
N GLY A 131 -16.77 -10.68 0.73
CA GLY A 131 -15.56 -9.87 0.88
C GLY A 131 -15.84 -8.36 0.85
N TYR A 132 -16.88 -7.93 0.14
CA TYR A 132 -17.28 -6.53 0.05
C TYR A 132 -17.83 -6.01 1.39
N GLU A 133 -18.69 -6.77 2.06
CA GLU A 133 -19.22 -6.44 3.40
C GLU A 133 -18.11 -6.38 4.46
N LYS A 134 -17.13 -7.29 4.39
CA LYS A 134 -15.95 -7.27 5.26
C LYS A 134 -15.02 -6.10 4.98
N ALA A 135 -14.79 -5.73 3.72
CA ALA A 135 -13.96 -4.57 3.35
C ALA A 135 -14.56 -3.26 3.89
N ILE A 136 -15.89 -3.11 3.80
CA ILE A 136 -16.61 -1.97 4.40
C ILE A 136 -16.47 -2.01 5.93
N THR A 137 -16.62 -3.18 6.56
CA THR A 137 -16.45 -3.32 8.01
C THR A 137 -15.02 -2.99 8.46
N ARG A 138 -13.97 -3.38 7.71
CA ARG A 138 -12.57 -3.07 8.02
C ARG A 138 -12.29 -1.56 7.93
N LYS A 139 -12.86 -0.87 6.93
CA LYS A 139 -12.79 0.60 6.86
C LYS A 139 -13.52 1.25 8.03
N ASN A 140 -14.73 0.83 8.33
CA ASN A 140 -15.51 1.36 9.45
C ASN A 140 -14.82 1.12 10.82
N PHE A 141 -14.14 -0.01 11.00
CA PHE A 141 -13.38 -0.29 12.22
C PHE A 141 -12.14 0.62 12.37
N LYS A 142 -11.50 1.00 11.25
CA LYS A 142 -10.42 2.00 11.26
C LYS A 142 -10.94 3.39 11.65
N ASP A 143 -12.14 3.77 11.19
CA ASP A 143 -12.75 5.07 11.53
C ASP A 143 -13.18 5.14 13.00
N GLN A 144 -13.71 4.04 13.57
CA GLN A 144 -14.08 3.97 14.98
C GLN A 144 -12.87 4.07 15.93
N ASN A 145 -11.74 3.47 15.55
CA ASN A 145 -10.52 3.45 16.39
C ASN A 145 -9.74 4.79 16.36
N ILE A 146 -10.07 5.70 15.43
CA ILE A 146 -9.57 7.09 15.44
C ILE A 146 -10.37 7.95 16.42
N LEU A 147 -11.64 7.64 16.66
CA LEU A 147 -12.49 8.39 17.59
C LEU A 147 -12.24 8.02 19.06
N ASP A 148 -11.84 6.78 19.35
CA ASP A 148 -11.57 6.32 20.72
C ASP A 148 -10.19 6.73 21.27
N HIS A 149 -9.30 7.26 20.41
CA HIS A 149 -7.99 7.82 20.80
C HIS A 149 -7.91 9.35 20.66
N ALA A 150 -9.01 9.97 20.23
CA ALA A 150 -9.17 11.42 20.24
C ALA A 150 -9.99 11.85 21.46
N GLY A 151 -9.35 11.78 22.64
CA GLY A 151 -9.58 12.83 23.64
C GLY A 151 -9.60 12.40 25.11
N PRO A 152 -9.68 13.40 25.99
CA PRO A 152 -9.74 14.85 25.71
C PRO A 152 -8.37 15.51 25.48
#